data_AF-A0A966V1X7-F1
#
_entry.id   AF-A0A966V1X7-F1
#
_cell.length_a   1.000
_cell.length_b   1.000
_cell.length_c   1.000
_cell.angle_alpha   90.00
_cell.angle_beta   90.00
_cell.angle_gamma   90.00
#
_symmetry.space_group_name_H-M   'P 1'
#
loop_
_entity.id
_entity.type
_entity.pdbx_description
1 polymer ?
#
loop_
_entity_poly.entity_id
_entity_poly.type
_entity_poly.pdbx_seq_one_letter_code
_entity_poly.pdbx_strand_id
1 'polypeptide(L)'
;MRTDDTHVEPRDASAIDHLVDDSALPTDVATRIVLDTSVLVADPACIHNFPGCDVVIPLTVIEELDSLKTRMDDVGRSARTALRTIEDLR
;
A
#
# COMPACT_ATOMS: atom_id res chain seq x y z
N MET A 1 40.09 -22.22 -58.11
CA MET A 1 40.13 -21.12 -57.12
C MET A 1 38.72 -20.62 -56.93
N ARG A 2 38.07 -21.10 -55.86
CA ARG A 2 36.89 -20.54 -55.18
C ARG A 2 36.68 -21.45 -53.97
N THR A 3 37.01 -20.90 -52.81
CA THR A 3 36.78 -21.45 -51.48
C THR A 3 35.29 -21.37 -51.20
N ASP A 4 34.69 -22.43 -50.68
CA ASP A 4 33.43 -22.29 -49.95
C ASP A 4 33.55 -23.07 -48.66
N ASP A 5 33.37 -22.29 -47.61
CA ASP A 5 33.70 -22.54 -46.23
C ASP A 5 32.76 -23.58 -45.62
N THR A 6 33.35 -24.55 -44.90
CA THR A 6 32.60 -25.44 -44.03
C THR A 6 32.04 -24.62 -42.87
N HIS A 7 30.75 -24.31 -42.96
CA HIS A 7 29.97 -23.73 -41.87
C HIS A 7 29.92 -24.72 -40.70
N VAL A 8 30.73 -24.47 -39.67
CA VAL A 8 30.66 -25.16 -38.38
C VAL A 8 29.72 -24.38 -37.49
N GLU A 9 28.51 -24.91 -37.29
CA GLU A 9 27.59 -24.43 -36.25
C GLU A 9 28.17 -24.80 -34.86
N PRO A 10 28.41 -23.84 -33.95
CA PRO A 10 28.72 -24.18 -32.58
C PRO A 10 27.47 -24.70 -31.88
N ARG A 11 27.58 -25.93 -31.37
CA ARG A 11 26.61 -26.58 -30.49
C ARG A 11 26.51 -25.81 -29.17
N ASP A 12 25.27 -25.45 -28.83
CA ASP A 12 24.71 -25.05 -27.54
C ASP A 12 25.64 -25.00 -26.32
N ALA A 13 25.81 -23.81 -25.74
CA ALA A 13 26.23 -23.66 -24.34
C ALA A 13 25.89 -22.27 -23.77
N SER A 14 24.63 -21.84 -23.86
CA SER A 14 24.04 -20.90 -22.90
C SER A 14 22.53 -20.92 -23.05
N ALA A 15 21.95 -22.06 -22.69
CA ALA A 15 20.66 -22.01 -22.02
C ALA A 15 20.88 -21.23 -20.72
N ILE A 16 19.86 -20.49 -20.30
CA ILE A 16 19.76 -19.69 -19.07
C ILE A 16 20.39 -18.29 -19.14
N ASP A 17 19.77 -17.38 -19.90
CA ASP A 17 19.78 -15.96 -19.51
C ASP A 17 18.39 -15.35 -19.75
N HIS A 18 17.63 -15.33 -18.66
CA HIS A 18 16.54 -14.41 -18.35
C HIS A 18 15.38 -14.24 -19.36
N LEU A 19 14.47 -15.22 -19.33
CA LEU A 19 13.04 -14.93 -19.35
C LEU A 19 12.68 -14.17 -18.06
N VAL A 20 12.80 -12.85 -18.08
CA VAL A 20 11.97 -11.98 -17.24
C VAL A 20 11.14 -11.15 -18.19
N ASP A 21 9.95 -11.65 -18.45
CA ASP A 21 8.88 -10.86 -19.02
C ASP A 21 8.46 -9.82 -17.96
N ASP A 22 9.03 -8.63 -18.05
CA ASP A 22 8.71 -7.47 -17.20
C ASP A 22 7.39 -6.78 -17.63
N SER A 23 6.58 -7.43 -18.49
CA SER A 23 5.36 -6.82 -19.03
C SER A 23 4.16 -6.83 -18.08
N ALA A 24 4.31 -7.27 -16.84
CA ALA A 24 3.20 -7.38 -15.90
C ALA A 24 3.54 -6.92 -14.48
N LEU A 25 3.78 -5.63 -14.26
CA LEU A 25 3.29 -4.97 -13.04
C LEU A 25 2.86 -3.54 -13.36
N PRO A 26 1.57 -3.28 -13.67
CA PRO A 26 1.04 -1.93 -13.58
C PRO A 26 1.06 -1.54 -12.11
N THR A 27 2.19 -1.02 -11.64
CA THR A 27 2.26 -0.43 -10.30
C THR A 27 1.99 1.04 -10.49
N ASP A 28 0.72 1.37 -10.74
CA ASP A 28 0.24 2.71 -10.44
C ASP A 28 0.61 2.92 -8.97
N VAL A 29 1.58 3.81 -8.71
CA VAL A 29 2.14 3.97 -7.37
C VAL A 29 1.09 4.71 -6.56
N ALA A 30 0.13 3.96 -6.01
CA ALA A 30 -0.92 4.49 -5.18
C ALA A 30 -0.28 5.26 -4.03
N THR A 31 -0.69 6.52 -3.88
CA THR A 31 -0.20 7.36 -2.79
C THR A 31 -0.64 6.73 -1.48
N ARG A 32 0.32 6.51 -0.57
CA ARG A 32 0.05 5.97 0.76
C ARG A 32 -0.08 7.09 1.77
N ILE A 33 -1.22 7.11 2.47
CA ILE A 33 -1.53 8.11 3.48
C ILE A 33 -1.58 7.41 4.83
N VAL A 34 -0.77 7.88 5.77
CA VAL A 34 -0.75 7.37 7.14
C VAL A 34 -1.53 8.34 8.01
N LEU A 35 -2.59 7.86 8.65
CA LEU A 35 -3.41 8.68 9.53
C LEU A 35 -2.87 8.66 10.96
N ASP A 36 -3.00 9.80 11.62
CA ASP A 36 -2.62 10.03 13.01
C ASP A 36 -3.89 10.22 13.86
N THR A 37 -3.81 9.94 15.16
CA THR A 37 -4.87 10.16 16.14
C THR A 37 -5.38 11.60 16.12
N SER A 38 -4.49 12.59 16.01
CA SER A 38 -4.86 14.01 15.98
C SER A 38 -5.81 14.35 14.83
N VAL A 39 -5.57 13.76 13.65
CA VAL A 39 -6.41 13.93 12.46
C VAL A 39 -7.78 13.28 12.68
N LEU A 40 -7.82 12.05 13.21
CA LEU A 40 -9.06 11.32 13.49
C LEU A 40 -9.89 11.95 14.62
N VAL A 41 -9.25 12.62 15.58
CA VAL A 41 -9.93 13.39 16.63
C VAL A 41 -10.53 14.68 16.06
N ALA A 42 -9.82 15.34 15.14
CA ALA A 42 -10.31 16.55 14.48
C ALA A 42 -11.43 16.25 13.48
N ASP A 43 -11.29 15.19 12.68
CA ASP A 43 -12.28 14.71 11.73
C ASP A 43 -12.38 13.16 11.78
N PRO A 44 -13.35 12.63 12.54
CA PRO A 44 -13.57 11.19 12.68
C PRO A 44 -13.93 10.46 11.37
N ALA A 45 -14.37 11.18 10.35
CA ALA A 45 -14.79 10.62 9.06
C ALA A 45 -13.70 10.73 7.98
N CYS A 46 -12.51 11.26 8.30
CA CYS A 46 -11.49 11.60 7.31
C CYS A 46 -10.99 10.42 6.48
N ILE A 47 -11.16 9.18 6.95
CA ILE A 47 -10.77 7.95 6.25
C ILE A 47 -11.42 7.85 4.85
N HIS A 48 -12.61 8.44 4.68
CA HIS A 48 -13.32 8.42 3.41
C HIS A 48 -12.89 9.51 2.42
N ASN A 49 -11.99 10.42 2.82
CA ASN A 49 -11.63 11.61 2.03
C ASN A 49 -10.46 11.37 1.07
N PHE A 50 -9.97 10.14 0.96
CA PHE A 50 -8.76 9.80 0.19
C PHE A 50 -9.03 8.76 -0.91
N PRO A 51 -9.84 9.09 -1.93
CA PRO A 51 -10.13 8.17 -3.03
C PRO A 51 -8.84 7.86 -3.83
N GLY A 52 -8.64 6.59 -4.17
CA GLY A 52 -7.48 6.14 -4.95
C GLY A 52 -6.15 6.12 -4.18
N CYS A 53 -6.18 6.31 -2.86
CA CYS A 53 -5.01 6.21 -2.00
C CYS A 53 -5.09 4.99 -1.07
N ASP A 54 -3.94 4.43 -0.71
CA ASP A 54 -3.84 3.44 0.36
C ASP A 54 -3.86 4.16 1.71
N VAL A 55 -4.96 4.06 2.44
CA VAL A 55 -5.06 4.63 3.80
C VAL A 55 -4.54 3.61 4.81
N VAL A 56 -3.53 4.00 5.59
CA VAL A 56 -2.91 3.19 6.64
C VAL A 56 -3.18 3.83 8.00
N ILE A 57 -3.73 3.04 8.92
CA ILE A 57 -3.92 3.44 10.31
C ILE A 57 -2.96 2.59 11.16
N PRO A 58 -1.90 3.18 11.74
CA PRO A 58 -1.01 2.46 12.63
C PRO A 58 -1.76 1.90 13.85
N LEU A 59 -1.34 0.75 14.36
CA LEU A 59 -1.94 0.15 15.56
C LEU A 59 -1.90 1.10 16.77
N THR A 60 -0.81 1.87 16.91
CA THR A 60 -0.66 2.88 17.97
C THR A 60 -1.76 3.93 17.96
N VAL A 61 -2.26 4.31 16.78
CA VAL A 61 -3.38 5.26 16.65
C VAL A 61 -4.67 4.66 17.20
N ILE A 62 -4.90 3.37 16.99
CA ILE A 62 -6.05 2.67 17.57
C ILE A 62 -5.95 2.66 19.10
N GLU A 63 -4.78 2.35 19.66
CA GLU A 63 -4.53 2.32 21.11
C GLU A 63 -4.74 3.69 21.77
N GLU A 64 -4.29 4.76 21.11
CA GLU A 64 -4.48 6.14 21.56
C GLU A 64 -5.95 6.55 21.54
N LEU A 65 -6.67 6.27 20.44
CA LEU A 65 -8.12 6.50 20.34
C LEU A 65 -8.88 5.74 21.42
N ASP A 66 -8.46 4.49 21.71
CA ASP A 66 -9.05 3.66 22.76
C ASP A 66 -8.87 4.25 24.16
N SER A 67 -7.75 4.92 24.40
CA SER A 67 -7.52 5.68 25.65
C SER A 67 -8.41 6.92 25.71
N LEU A 68 -8.52 7.66 24.60
CA LEU A 68 -9.28 8.90 24.51
C LEU A 68 -10.80 8.70 24.60
N LYS A 69 -11.33 7.53 24.19
CA LYS A 69 -12.79 7.26 24.16
C LYS A 69 -13.47 7.37 25.53
N THR A 70 -12.70 7.30 26.63
CA THR A 70 -13.18 7.42 28.01
C THR A 70 -13.50 8.86 28.42
N ARG A 71 -12.99 9.85 27.68
CA ARG A 71 -13.27 11.26 27.95
C ARG A 71 -14.75 11.59 27.69
N MET A 72 -15.32 12.45 28.53
CA MET A 72 -16.73 12.87 28.43
C MET A 72 -16.94 14.14 27.59
N ASP A 73 -15.87 14.66 26.99
CA ASP A 73 -15.89 15.85 26.16
C ASP A 73 -15.93 15.52 24.66
N ASP A 74 -15.77 16.55 23.83
CA ASP A 74 -15.83 16.44 22.37
C ASP A 74 -14.73 15.54 21.81
N VAL A 75 -13.53 15.54 22.40
CA VAL A 75 -12.44 14.65 22.00
C VAL A 75 -12.83 13.19 22.21
N GLY A 76 -13.44 12.86 23.36
CA GLY A 76 -13.93 11.51 23.59
C GLY A 76 -15.06 11.12 22.62
N ARG A 77 -15.93 12.07 22.25
CA ARG A 77 -16.97 11.85 21.23
C ARG A 77 -16.37 11.58 19.86
N SER A 78 -15.36 12.35 19.46
CA SER A 78 -14.62 12.16 18.21
C SER A 78 -13.94 10.80 18.19
N ALA A 79 -13.20 10.43 19.25
CA ALA A 79 -12.51 9.15 19.33
C ALA A 79 -13.47 7.96 19.22
N ARG A 80 -14.62 8.00 19.92
CA ARG A 80 -15.67 6.97 19.79
C ARG A 80 -16.23 6.88 18.38
N THR A 81 -16.32 8.01 17.67
CA THR A 81 -16.84 8.05 16.30
C THR A 81 -15.81 7.50 15.32
N ALA A 82 -14.55 7.90 15.45
CA ALA A 82 -13.46 7.39 14.62
C ALA A 82 -13.32 5.87 14.76
N LEU A 83 -13.33 5.34 15.99
CA LEU A 83 -13.28 3.90 16.23
C LEU A 83 -14.45 3.15 15.59
N ARG A 84 -15.68 3.71 15.61
CA ARG A 84 -16.82 3.13 14.89
C ARG A 84 -16.60 3.14 13.39
N THR A 85 -16.18 4.27 12.83
CA THR A 85 -15.88 4.39 11.39
C THR A 85 -14.80 3.41 10.94
N ILE A 86 -13.79 3.16 11.78
CA ILE A 86 -12.75 2.15 11.51
C ILE A 86 -13.32 0.73 11.56
N GLU A 87 -14.16 0.41 12.55
CA GLU A 87 -14.80 -0.91 12.64
C GLU A 87 -15.75 -1.17 11.46
N ASP A 88 -16.45 -0.15 10.97
CA ASP A 88 -17.36 -0.25 9.82
C ASP A 88 -16.65 -0.60 8.50
N LEU A 89 -15.31 -0.46 8.45
CA LEU A 89 -14.47 -0.80 7.28
C LEU A 89 -13.91 -2.23 7.33
N ARG A 90 -14.13 -2.96 8.42
CA ARG A 90 -13.63 -4.31 8.63
C ARG A 90 -14.54 -5.37 8.01
#